data_AF-A0A496XUF2-F1
#
_entry.id   AF-A0A496XUF2-F1
#
_cell.length_a   1.000
_cell.length_b   1.000
_cell.length_c   1.000
_cell.angle_alpha   90.00
_cell.angle_beta   90.00
_cell.angle_gamma   90.00
#
_symmetry.space_group_name_H-M   'P 1'
#
loop_
_entity.id
_entity.type
_entity.pdbx_description
1 polymer ?
#
loop_
_entity_poly.entity_id
_entity_poly.type
_entity_poly.pdbx_seq_one_letter_code
_entity_poly.pdbx_strand_id
1 'polypeptide(L)'
;MKKLLSLLLLVSFTLFAANYDKQLERKFKLPENFKENLSAEMFDLQSKMNQVLEGISRGKWQMLQSVADEMSQNYILKQKMSYQDKKYLKRYLPKGFIALDRYFHELAGEMAQAAKKKDAKVVLEKYQGMIKSCMECHAQYADYRFTEFKGFEIKNTIPKKFYKLPDEWR
;
A
#
# COMPACT_ATOMS: atom_id res chain seq x y z
N MET A 1 -0.26 -45.10 -20.30
CA MET A 1 0.76 -44.26 -19.62
C MET A 1 0.47 -42.74 -19.63
N LYS A 2 -0.71 -42.25 -20.07
CA LYS A 2 -1.05 -40.81 -20.05
C LYS A 2 -1.86 -40.33 -18.82
N LYS A 3 -2.30 -41.24 -17.94
CA LYS A 3 -3.07 -40.89 -16.73
C LYS A 3 -2.22 -40.72 -15.45
N LEU A 4 -0.94 -41.12 -15.47
CA LEU A 4 -0.04 -40.96 -14.31
C LEU A 4 0.68 -39.59 -14.27
N LEU A 5 0.74 -38.87 -15.39
CA LEU A 5 1.43 -37.58 -15.48
C LEU A 5 0.62 -36.41 -14.89
N SER A 6 -0.70 -36.57 -14.76
CA SER A 6 -1.59 -35.50 -14.26
C SER A 6 -1.62 -35.39 -12.73
N LEU A 7 -1.15 -36.41 -12.00
CA LEU A 7 -1.15 -36.41 -10.53
C LEU A 7 0.08 -35.70 -9.93
N LEU A 8 1.19 -35.62 -10.68
CA LEU A 8 2.44 -34.98 -10.24
C LEU A 8 2.42 -33.44 -10.33
N LEU A 9 1.50 -32.87 -11.12
CA LEU A 9 1.35 -31.42 -11.27
C LEU A 9 0.48 -30.75 -10.19
N LEU A 10 -0.38 -31.52 -9.50
CA LEU A 10 -1.23 -30.99 -8.42
C LEU A 10 -0.53 -30.95 -7.06
N VAL A 11 0.47 -31.80 -6.85
CA VAL A 11 1.24 -31.84 -5.58
C VAL A 11 2.23 -30.68 -5.46
N SER A 12 2.70 -30.13 -6.58
CA SER A 12 3.65 -29.01 -6.59
C SER A 12 2.99 -27.65 -6.29
N PHE A 13 1.69 -27.49 -6.57
CA PHE A 13 0.97 -26.23 -6.32
C PHE A 13 0.67 -26.00 -4.83
N THR A 14 0.36 -27.05 -4.07
CA THR A 14 0.02 -26.96 -2.64
C THR A 14 1.25 -26.67 -1.76
N LEU A 15 2.42 -27.19 -2.14
CA LEU A 15 3.69 -26.91 -1.45
C LEU A 15 4.13 -25.45 -1.59
N PHE A 16 3.83 -24.79 -2.71
CA PHE A 16 4.20 -23.39 -2.94
C PHE A 16 3.35 -22.43 -2.08
N ALA A 17 2.04 -22.66 -2.01
CA ALA A 17 1.12 -21.87 -1.19
C ALA A 17 1.44 -21.98 0.32
N ALA A 18 1.70 -23.20 0.81
CA ALA A 18 2.06 -23.42 2.21
C ALA A 18 3.40 -22.78 2.61
N ASN A 19 4.36 -22.70 1.68
CA ASN A 19 5.65 -22.05 1.93
C ASN A 19 5.55 -20.51 1.89
N TYR A 20 4.62 -19.98 1.09
CA TYR A 20 4.27 -18.55 1.03
C TYR A 20 3.67 -18.05 2.36
N ASP A 21 2.67 -18.77 2.91
CA ASP A 21 2.08 -18.42 4.23
C ASP A 21 3.13 -18.43 5.35
N LYS A 22 4.02 -19.43 5.34
CA LYS A 22 5.09 -19.59 6.34
C LYS A 22 6.18 -18.51 6.26
N GLN A 23 6.28 -17.78 5.15
CA GLN A 23 7.23 -16.67 4.97
C GLN A 23 6.62 -15.34 5.44
N LEU A 24 5.32 -15.16 5.24
CA LEU A 24 4.50 -14.05 5.74
C LEU A 24 4.48 -13.99 7.27
N GLU A 25 4.30 -15.14 7.93
CA GLU A 25 4.36 -15.24 9.40
C GLU A 25 5.73 -14.85 9.98
N ARG A 26 6.81 -14.99 9.21
CA ARG A 26 8.19 -14.90 9.70
C ARG A 26 8.71 -13.47 9.83
N LYS A 27 8.25 -12.52 9.01
CA LYS A 27 8.80 -11.15 8.99
C LYS A 27 8.03 -10.19 9.90
N PHE A 28 6.70 -10.29 9.94
CA PHE A 28 5.86 -9.56 10.87
C PHE A 28 4.76 -10.51 11.36
N LYS A 29 4.76 -10.85 12.66
CA LYS A 29 3.71 -11.69 13.27
C LYS A 29 2.39 -10.91 13.37
N LEU A 30 1.79 -10.62 12.23
CA LEU A 30 0.59 -9.82 12.13
C LEU A 30 -0.65 -10.70 12.34
N PRO A 31 -1.66 -10.21 13.09
CA PRO A 31 -2.97 -10.87 13.19
C PRO A 31 -3.58 -11.14 11.81
N GLU A 32 -4.30 -12.25 11.65
CA GLU A 32 -4.84 -12.64 10.34
C GLU A 32 -5.84 -11.61 9.78
N ASN A 33 -6.74 -11.10 10.63
CA ASN A 33 -7.65 -10.00 10.30
C ASN A 33 -6.92 -8.73 9.81
N PHE A 34 -5.69 -8.48 10.29
CA PHE A 34 -4.89 -7.37 9.77
C PHE A 34 -4.39 -7.63 8.36
N LYS A 35 -3.90 -8.84 8.07
CA LYS A 35 -3.40 -9.19 6.72
C LYS A 35 -4.51 -9.09 5.67
N GLU A 36 -5.71 -9.55 6.02
CA GLU A 36 -6.90 -9.45 5.16
C GLU A 36 -7.27 -7.99 4.89
N ASN A 37 -7.37 -7.18 5.95
CA ASN A 37 -7.71 -5.76 5.81
C ASN A 37 -6.62 -4.98 5.05
N LEU A 38 -5.35 -5.31 5.26
CA LEU A 38 -4.23 -4.70 4.53
C LEU A 38 -4.28 -5.07 3.05
N SER A 39 -4.59 -6.33 2.73
CA SER A 39 -4.73 -6.76 1.35
C SER A 39 -5.90 -6.05 0.66
N ALA A 40 -7.03 -5.91 1.34
CA ALA A 40 -8.18 -5.15 0.85
C ALA A 40 -7.83 -3.67 0.61
N GLU A 41 -7.10 -3.03 1.53
CA GLU A 41 -6.59 -1.66 1.35
C GLU A 41 -5.73 -1.55 0.10
N MET A 42 -4.78 -2.47 -0.10
CA MET A 42 -3.88 -2.41 -1.26
C MET A 42 -4.62 -2.58 -2.60
N PHE A 43 -5.66 -3.41 -2.66
CA PHE A 43 -6.50 -3.54 -3.86
C PHE A 43 -7.33 -2.27 -4.13
N ASP A 44 -7.89 -1.67 -3.08
CA ASP A 44 -8.63 -0.41 -3.20
C ASP A 44 -7.71 0.74 -3.66
N LEU A 45 -6.52 0.87 -3.06
CA LEU A 45 -5.52 1.87 -3.47
C LEU A 45 -5.06 1.65 -4.91
N GLN A 46 -4.86 0.41 -5.36
CA GLN A 46 -4.52 0.13 -6.76
C GLN A 46 -5.62 0.62 -7.72
N SER A 47 -6.88 0.33 -7.40
CA SER A 47 -8.03 0.82 -8.19
C SER A 47 -8.06 2.35 -8.24
N LYS A 48 -7.90 3.02 -7.10
CA LYS A 48 -7.90 4.48 -7.01
C LYS A 48 -6.71 5.10 -7.74
N MET A 49 -5.52 4.50 -7.69
CA MET A 49 -4.35 4.95 -8.46
C MET A 49 -4.58 4.90 -9.98
N ASN A 50 -5.32 3.91 -10.47
CA ASN A 50 -5.73 3.85 -11.88
C ASN A 50 -6.72 4.97 -12.22
N GLN A 51 -7.69 5.24 -11.34
CA GLN A 51 -8.63 6.35 -11.51
C GLN A 51 -7.93 7.72 -11.46
N VAL A 52 -6.92 7.88 -10.60
CA VAL A 52 -6.07 9.08 -10.57
C VAL A 52 -5.37 9.26 -11.92
N LEU A 53 -4.75 8.22 -12.48
CA LEU A 53 -4.09 8.29 -13.78
C LEU A 53 -5.09 8.64 -14.91
N GLU A 54 -6.29 8.06 -14.89
CA GLU A 54 -7.37 8.44 -15.80
C GLU A 54 -7.74 9.92 -15.63
N GLY A 55 -7.90 10.38 -14.39
CA GLY A 55 -8.25 11.76 -14.07
C GLY A 55 -7.21 12.76 -14.58
N ILE A 56 -5.93 12.44 -14.40
CA ILE A 56 -4.79 13.22 -14.90
C ILE A 56 -4.80 13.25 -16.43
N SER A 57 -4.79 12.08 -17.07
CA SER A 57 -4.62 11.97 -18.54
C SER A 57 -5.78 12.57 -19.34
N ARG A 58 -6.98 12.63 -18.75
CA ARG A 58 -8.19 13.16 -19.40
C ARG A 58 -8.61 14.53 -18.87
N GLY A 59 -7.87 15.12 -17.94
CA GLY A 59 -8.21 16.41 -17.33
C GLY A 59 -9.53 16.39 -16.53
N LYS A 60 -9.93 15.24 -15.97
CA LYS A 60 -11.16 15.11 -15.16
C LYS A 60 -10.92 15.58 -13.72
N TRP A 61 -10.73 16.89 -13.54
CA TRP A 61 -10.30 17.49 -12.27
C TRP A 61 -11.21 17.18 -11.07
N GLN A 62 -12.53 17.17 -11.25
CA GLN A 62 -13.47 16.89 -10.17
C GLN A 62 -13.41 15.42 -9.71
N MET A 63 -13.29 14.50 -10.67
CA MET A 63 -13.08 13.07 -10.39
C MET A 63 -11.74 12.86 -9.67
N LEU A 64 -10.67 13.48 -10.18
CA LEU A 64 -9.35 13.41 -9.57
C LEU A 64 -9.36 13.94 -8.12
N GLN A 65 -10.01 15.08 -7.88
CA GLN A 65 -10.18 15.63 -6.54
C GLN A 65 -10.89 14.63 -5.63
N SER A 66 -12.03 14.08 -6.06
CA SER A 66 -12.83 13.15 -5.25
C SER A 66 -12.05 11.90 -4.88
N VAL A 67 -11.41 11.27 -5.86
CA VAL A 67 -10.64 10.04 -5.64
C VAL A 67 -9.43 10.30 -4.74
N ALA A 68 -8.70 11.41 -4.95
CA ALA A 68 -7.56 11.75 -4.11
C ALA A 68 -7.97 12.08 -2.67
N ASP A 69 -9.13 12.72 -2.47
CA ASP A 69 -9.69 12.98 -1.14
C ASP A 69 -10.09 11.68 -0.42
N GLU A 70 -10.75 10.76 -1.14
CA GLU A 70 -11.06 9.42 -0.62
C GLU A 70 -9.80 8.65 -0.23
N MET A 71 -8.75 8.69 -1.05
CA MET A 71 -7.45 8.11 -0.71
C MET A 71 -6.86 8.77 0.54
N SER A 72 -7.06 10.07 0.75
CA SER A 72 -6.54 10.79 1.92
C SER A 72 -7.32 10.53 3.21
N GLN A 73 -8.59 10.14 3.15
CA GLN A 73 -9.48 10.13 4.31
C GLN A 73 -10.13 8.76 4.61
N ASN A 74 -10.35 7.93 3.59
CA ASN A 74 -11.21 6.75 3.66
C ASN A 74 -10.44 5.43 3.52
N TYR A 75 -9.75 5.07 4.61
CA TYR A 75 -8.92 3.88 4.74
C TYR A 75 -9.73 2.72 5.30
N ILE A 76 -9.66 1.56 4.66
CA ILE A 76 -10.22 0.29 5.16
C ILE A 76 -9.56 -0.07 6.50
N LEU A 77 -8.24 0.07 6.60
CA LEU A 77 -7.49 -0.25 7.82
C LEU A 77 -7.95 0.61 9.02
N LYS A 78 -8.18 1.91 8.83
CA LYS A 78 -8.65 2.80 9.90
C LYS A 78 -10.06 2.45 10.37
N GLN A 79 -10.93 2.08 9.41
CA GLN A 79 -12.35 1.80 9.64
C GLN A 79 -12.58 0.43 10.29
N LYS A 80 -11.75 -0.57 9.95
CA LYS A 80 -11.95 -1.96 10.39
C LYS A 80 -11.14 -2.37 11.63
N MET A 81 -10.20 -1.55 12.10
CA MET A 81 -9.39 -1.86 13.28
C MET A 81 -10.06 -1.45 14.59
N SER A 82 -10.05 -2.35 15.57
CA SER A 82 -10.34 -2.02 16.96
C SER A 82 -9.25 -1.14 17.58
N TYR A 83 -9.54 -0.52 18.72
CA TYR A 83 -8.51 0.21 19.49
C TYR A 83 -7.32 -0.68 19.88
N GLN A 84 -7.58 -1.95 20.21
CA GLN A 84 -6.54 -2.90 20.57
C GLN A 84 -5.65 -3.25 19.37
N ASP A 85 -6.23 -3.42 18.18
CA ASP A 85 -5.49 -3.63 16.93
C ASP A 85 -4.57 -2.44 16.64
N LYS A 86 -5.08 -1.22 16.74
CA LYS A 86 -4.30 0.02 16.55
C LYS A 86 -3.09 0.08 17.49
N LYS A 87 -3.30 -0.23 18.77
CA LYS A 87 -2.23 -0.25 19.79
C LYS A 87 -1.20 -1.35 19.52
N TYR A 88 -1.67 -2.54 19.11
CA TYR A 88 -0.82 -3.66 18.72
C TYR A 88 0.05 -3.27 17.52
N LEU A 89 -0.56 -2.79 16.44
CA LEU A 89 0.13 -2.46 15.20
C LEU A 89 1.13 -1.32 15.36
N LYS A 90 0.81 -0.29 16.14
CA LYS A 90 1.77 0.79 16.49
C LYS A 90 3.03 0.25 17.18
N ARG A 91 2.93 -0.86 17.92
CA ARG A 91 4.06 -1.51 18.60
C ARG A 91 4.88 -2.40 17.66
N TYR A 92 4.23 -3.11 16.74
CA TYR A 92 4.88 -4.16 15.94
C TYR A 92 5.24 -3.75 14.51
N LEU A 93 4.60 -2.72 13.96
CA LEU A 93 4.94 -2.24 12.62
C LEU A 93 6.21 -1.38 12.65
N PRO A 94 7.12 -1.55 11.67
CA PRO A 94 8.28 -0.69 11.52
C PRO A 94 7.89 0.78 11.38
N LYS A 95 8.67 1.67 12.00
CA LYS A 95 8.47 3.12 11.85
C LYS A 95 8.47 3.57 10.38
N GLY A 96 9.32 2.95 9.55
CA GLY A 96 9.39 3.25 8.12
C GLY A 96 8.12 2.85 7.35
N PHE A 97 7.50 1.70 7.70
CA PHE A 97 6.20 1.31 7.15
C PHE A 97 5.14 2.38 7.46
N ILE A 98 5.03 2.76 8.75
CA ILE A 98 4.07 3.78 9.19
C ILE A 98 4.34 5.13 8.53
N ALA A 99 5.61 5.50 8.34
CA ALA A 99 6.00 6.76 7.73
C ALA A 99 5.65 6.82 6.24
N LEU A 100 5.97 5.77 5.47
CA LEU A 100 5.64 5.66 4.04
C LEU A 100 4.14 5.73 3.81
N ASP A 101 3.39 4.99 4.61
CA ASP A 101 1.95 4.92 4.54
C ASP A 101 1.34 6.30 4.84
N ARG A 102 1.69 6.93 5.97
CA ARG A 102 1.25 8.31 6.27
C ARG A 102 1.63 9.33 5.18
N TYR A 103 2.83 9.21 4.63
CA TYR A 103 3.29 10.13 3.59
C TYR A 103 2.52 9.96 2.29
N PHE A 104 2.24 8.72 1.87
CA PHE A 104 1.38 8.43 0.72
C PHE A 104 0.03 9.15 0.84
N HIS A 105 -0.61 9.07 2.00
CA HIS A 105 -1.92 9.67 2.20
C HIS A 105 -1.90 11.20 2.33
N GLU A 106 -0.84 11.79 2.90
CA GLU A 106 -0.63 13.24 2.83
C GLU A 106 -0.53 13.70 1.36
N LEU A 107 0.25 12.98 0.53
CA LEU A 107 0.39 13.31 -0.89
C LEU A 107 -0.96 13.24 -1.62
N ALA A 108 -1.82 12.28 -1.27
CA ALA A 108 -3.18 12.20 -1.79
C ALA A 108 -4.02 13.42 -1.39
N GLY A 109 -3.94 13.86 -0.13
CA GLY A 109 -4.62 15.07 0.33
C GLY A 109 -4.13 16.35 -0.37
N GLU A 110 -2.81 16.48 -0.53
CA GLU A 110 -2.19 17.57 -1.29
C GLU A 110 -2.61 17.54 -2.77
N MET A 111 -2.70 16.34 -3.37
CA MET A 111 -3.20 16.16 -4.73
C MET A 111 -4.65 16.59 -4.87
N ALA A 112 -5.53 16.27 -3.92
CA ALA A 112 -6.93 16.70 -3.94
C ALA A 112 -7.03 18.23 -3.96
N GLN A 113 -6.23 18.92 -3.13
CA GLN A 113 -6.18 20.38 -3.13
C GLN A 113 -5.63 20.96 -4.44
N ALA A 114 -4.62 20.32 -5.05
CA ALA A 114 -4.08 20.72 -6.34
C ALA A 114 -5.08 20.50 -7.49
N ALA A 115 -5.79 19.37 -7.49
CA ALA A 115 -6.83 19.06 -8.47
C ALA A 115 -7.99 20.06 -8.40
N LYS A 116 -8.40 20.48 -7.20
CA LYS A 116 -9.39 21.56 -6.99
C LYS A 116 -8.96 22.87 -7.66
N LYS A 117 -7.67 23.17 -7.66
CA LYS A 117 -7.07 24.36 -8.30
C LYS A 117 -6.68 24.13 -9.77
N LYS A 118 -6.87 22.92 -10.29
CA LYS A 118 -6.42 22.48 -11.63
C LYS A 118 -4.91 22.68 -11.86
N ASP A 119 -4.12 22.57 -10.79
CA ASP A 119 -2.67 22.68 -10.86
C ASP A 119 -2.05 21.36 -11.31
N ALA A 120 -1.95 21.19 -12.64
CA ALA A 120 -1.44 19.97 -13.26
C ALA A 120 -0.01 19.62 -12.84
N LYS A 121 0.84 20.64 -12.62
CA LYS A 121 2.23 20.44 -12.21
C LYS A 121 2.28 19.78 -10.83
N VAL A 122 1.59 20.37 -9.86
CA VAL A 122 1.56 19.83 -8.49
C VAL A 122 0.89 18.46 -8.48
N VAL A 123 -0.20 18.26 -9.22
CA VAL A 123 -0.84 16.94 -9.33
C VAL A 123 0.14 15.86 -9.81
N LEU A 124 0.91 16.13 -10.87
CA LEU A 124 1.90 15.17 -11.38
C LEU A 124 3.01 14.90 -10.37
N GLU A 125 3.50 15.93 -9.67
CA GLU A 125 4.48 15.79 -8.59
C GLU A 125 3.97 14.89 -7.46
N LYS A 126 2.72 15.06 -7.03
CA LYS A 126 2.11 14.22 -5.99
C LYS A 126 1.87 12.79 -6.46
N TYR A 127 1.45 12.59 -7.72
CA TYR A 127 1.30 11.26 -8.30
C TYR A 127 2.61 10.48 -8.29
N GLN A 128 3.69 11.11 -8.74
CA GLN A 128 5.03 10.52 -8.71
C GLN A 128 5.47 10.20 -7.27
N GLY A 129 5.20 11.09 -6.32
CA GLY A 129 5.48 10.86 -4.90
C GLY A 129 4.75 9.65 -4.34
N MET A 130 3.46 9.49 -4.66
CA MET A 130 2.65 8.35 -4.24
C MET A 130 3.17 7.03 -4.82
N ILE A 131 3.47 6.99 -6.11
CA ILE A 131 4.06 5.80 -6.75
C ILE A 131 5.41 5.44 -6.09
N LYS A 132 6.28 6.42 -5.84
CA LYS A 132 7.55 6.18 -5.12
C LYS A 132 7.33 5.61 -3.73
N SER A 133 6.33 6.09 -2.98
CA SER A 133 5.96 5.53 -1.67
C SER A 133 5.50 4.07 -1.78
N CYS A 134 4.67 3.73 -2.77
CA CYS A 134 4.24 2.35 -3.00
C CYS A 134 5.44 1.45 -3.27
N MET A 135 6.32 1.87 -4.19
CA MET A 135 7.46 1.04 -4.59
C MET A 135 8.46 0.87 -3.44
N GLU A 136 8.78 1.92 -2.67
CA GLU A 136 9.67 1.81 -1.52
C GLU A 136 9.07 0.92 -0.42
N CYS A 137 7.76 1.05 -0.14
CA CYS A 137 7.09 0.21 0.85
C CYS A 137 7.12 -1.26 0.43
N HIS A 138 6.83 -1.53 -0.84
CA HIS A 138 6.86 -2.88 -1.38
C HIS A 138 8.27 -3.49 -1.35
N ALA A 139 9.30 -2.72 -1.74
CA ALA A 139 10.68 -3.16 -1.72
C ALA A 139 11.19 -3.48 -0.30
N GLN A 140 10.82 -2.69 0.70
CA GLN A 140 11.32 -2.87 2.07
C GLN A 140 10.49 -3.89 2.88
N TYR A 141 9.17 -3.80 2.79
CA TYR A 141 8.24 -4.47 3.72
C TYR A 141 7.44 -5.60 3.09
N ALA A 142 7.42 -5.72 1.76
CA ALA A 142 6.69 -6.76 1.03
C ALA A 142 7.52 -7.47 -0.05
N ASP A 143 8.84 -7.53 0.12
CA ASP A 143 9.82 -8.25 -0.72
C ASP A 143 9.54 -9.75 -0.92
N TYR A 144 8.77 -10.36 -0.01
CA TYR A 144 8.28 -11.73 -0.13
C TYR A 144 7.18 -11.88 -1.19
N ARG A 145 6.41 -10.82 -1.47
CA ARG A 145 5.32 -10.78 -2.46
C ARG A 145 5.76 -10.12 -3.76
N PHE A 146 6.60 -9.09 -3.67
CA PHE A 146 7.12 -8.33 -4.81
C PHE A 146 8.61 -8.63 -5.00
N THR A 147 8.90 -9.86 -5.42
CA THR A 147 10.28 -10.37 -5.51
C THR A 147 11.16 -9.63 -6.51
N GLU A 148 10.56 -8.97 -7.51
CA GLU A 148 11.25 -8.17 -8.52
C GLU A 148 11.91 -6.90 -7.96
N PHE A 149 11.55 -6.46 -6.75
CA PHE A 149 12.25 -5.35 -6.08
C PHE A 149 13.56 -5.75 -5.39
N LYS A 150 13.92 -7.04 -5.36
CA LYS A 150 15.18 -7.49 -4.75
C LYS A 150 16.38 -6.87 -5.48
N GLY A 151 17.22 -6.15 -4.73
CA GLY A 151 18.39 -5.46 -5.28
C GLY A 151 18.09 -4.11 -5.94
N PHE A 152 16.83 -3.66 -5.91
CA PHE A 152 16.43 -2.36 -6.44
C PHE A 152 16.36 -1.32 -5.32
N GLU A 153 17.20 -0.29 -5.37
CA GLU A 153 17.14 0.82 -4.40
C GLU A 153 16.13 1.88 -4.85
N ILE A 154 15.07 2.05 -4.06
CA ILE A 154 14.12 3.15 -4.20
C ILE A 154 14.25 4.01 -2.97
N LYS A 155 14.71 5.24 -3.16
CA LYS A 155 14.77 6.25 -2.10
C LYS A 155 13.70 7.28 -2.37
N ASN A 156 12.55 7.15 -1.72
CA ASN A 156 11.63 8.26 -1.55
C ASN A 156 12.17 9.14 -0.43
N THR A 157 12.23 10.46 -0.67
CA THR A 157 12.61 11.39 0.38
C THR A 157 11.39 11.68 1.22
N ILE A 158 11.19 10.88 2.27
CA ILE A 158 10.11 11.07 3.23
C ILE A 158 10.53 12.19 4.21
N PRO A 159 9.74 13.27 4.37
CA PRO A 159 10.03 14.29 5.36
C PRO A 159 10.13 13.71 6.78
N LYS A 160 11.13 14.17 7.56
CA LYS A 160 11.40 13.67 8.93
C LYS A 160 10.17 13.66 9.84
N LYS A 161 9.20 14.58 9.62
CA LYS A 161 7.92 14.65 10.36
C LYS A 161 7.12 13.35 10.33
N PHE A 162 7.23 12.55 9.27
CA PHE A 162 6.46 11.30 9.12
C PHE A 162 7.02 10.13 9.94
N TYR A 163 8.30 10.17 10.34
CA TYR A 163 8.92 9.16 11.19
C TYR A 163 8.58 9.34 12.68
N LYS A 164 8.08 10.52 13.07
CA LYS A 164 7.52 10.73 14.41
C LYS A 164 6.17 10.03 14.48
N LEU A 165 6.07 8.98 15.28
CA LEU A 165 4.83 8.25 15.49
C LEU A 165 3.78 9.22 16.07
N PRO A 166 2.57 9.30 15.49
CA PRO A 166 1.48 10.10 16.05
C PRO A 166 0.98 9.47 17.35
N ASP A 167 0.42 10.28 18.25
CA ASP A 167 -0.12 9.79 19.53
C ASP A 167 -1.27 8.81 19.30
N GLU A 168 -2.13 9.11 18.33
CA GLU A 168 -3.20 8.23 17.86
C GLU A 168 -2.85 7.58 16.52
N TRP A 169 -3.33 6.34 16.33
CA TRP A 169 -3.24 5.67 15.04
C TRP A 169 -4.25 6.30 14.08
N ARG A 170 -3.73 7.18 13.21
CA ARG A 170 -4.37 7.83 12.04
C ARG A 170 -5.87 8.07 12.10
#